data_AF-A0A925WHW7-F1
#
_entry.id   AF-A0A925WHW7-F1
#
_cell.length_a   1.000
_cell.length_b   1.000
_cell.length_c   1.000
_cell.angle_alpha   90.00
_cell.angle_beta   90.00
_cell.angle_gamma   90.00
#
_symmetry.space_group_name_H-M   'P 1'
#
loop_
_entity.id
_entity.type
_entity.pdbx_description
1 polymer ?
#
loop_
_entity_poly.entity_id
_entity_poly.type
_entity_poly.pdbx_seq_one_letter_code
_entity_poly.pdbx_strand_id
1 'polypeptide(L)'
;MHNSFPTVRARVVHCLFGARCLALFIVLGGIFSSLALDELKPVKPTGGEWRSLLDTNLSAWEIWMGVPHESITGLPDGTPRSSNGRTGTPMGLGNDPKQVFSIRMVSGEPVLHVTGEIWGGITTRESFTNYHIRVDVRWGDQKWEPRLNLVRNSGLLYHCTGPHGSFWKTWKRCLEFEIQEKDFGDLYFLGGTRADVTAKRPAKVWTFDPAGELMTFGTGSTAPGGGR
;
A
#
# COMPACT_ATOMS: atom_id res chain seq x y z
N MET A 1 11.22 14.90 -29.46
CA MET A 1 10.51 13.61 -29.57
C MET A 1 9.81 13.37 -28.24
N HIS A 2 8.48 13.42 -28.22
CA HIS A 2 7.70 13.20 -27.01
C HIS A 2 7.65 11.70 -26.71
N ASN A 3 8.38 11.26 -25.68
CA ASN A 3 8.16 9.94 -25.10
C ASN A 3 6.92 10.00 -24.20
N SER A 4 5.75 9.89 -24.82
CA SER A 4 4.52 9.53 -24.11
C SER A 4 4.66 8.09 -23.64
N PHE A 5 5.05 7.91 -22.37
CA PHE A 5 5.03 6.61 -21.73
C PHE A 5 3.57 6.12 -21.60
N PRO A 6 3.28 4.84 -21.89
CA PRO A 6 1.92 4.31 -21.76
C PRO A 6 1.45 4.42 -20.31
N THR A 7 0.28 5.03 -20.11
CA THR A 7 -0.39 5.09 -18.80
C THR A 7 -1.08 3.76 -18.53
N VAL A 8 -0.65 3.02 -17.51
CA VAL A 8 -1.36 1.78 -17.10
C VAL A 8 -2.53 2.17 -16.20
N ARG A 9 -3.72 1.64 -16.49
CA ARG A 9 -4.88 1.79 -15.62
C ARG A 9 -5.12 0.47 -14.90
N ALA A 10 -5.03 0.45 -13.58
CA ALA A 10 -5.19 -0.75 -12.76
C ALA A 10 -6.50 -0.69 -11.97
N ARG A 11 -7.40 -1.67 -12.17
CA ARG A 11 -8.62 -1.81 -11.37
C ARG A 11 -8.47 -2.97 -10.39
N VAL A 12 -8.63 -2.70 -9.10
CA VAL A 12 -8.78 -3.71 -8.05
C VAL A 12 -10.21 -3.61 -7.57
N VAL A 13 -11.04 -4.53 -8.05
CA VAL A 13 -12.47 -4.51 -7.75
C VAL A 13 -12.68 -5.28 -6.45
N HIS A 14 -13.07 -4.52 -5.43
CA HIS A 14 -13.44 -4.97 -4.09
C HIS A 14 -12.30 -5.63 -3.29
N CYS A 15 -11.82 -4.91 -2.28
CA CYS A 15 -11.08 -5.47 -1.16
C CYS A 15 -11.99 -5.57 0.06
N LEU A 16 -12.04 -6.76 0.66
CA LEU A 16 -12.69 -7.08 1.92
C LEU A 16 -11.63 -7.09 3.01
N PHE A 17 -11.53 -6.04 3.80
CA PHE A 17 -10.55 -5.99 4.88
C PHE A 17 -11.19 -6.39 6.21
N GLY A 18 -10.90 -7.58 6.71
CA GLY A 18 -10.75 -7.77 8.16
C GLY A 18 -9.71 -6.76 8.68
N ALA A 19 -9.78 -6.35 9.95
CA ALA A 19 -9.17 -5.11 10.45
C ALA A 19 -7.64 -5.07 10.54
N ARG A 20 -6.95 -5.93 9.79
CA ARG A 20 -5.64 -5.61 9.27
C ARG A 20 -5.65 -6.02 7.81
N CYS A 21 -5.13 -5.18 6.97
CA CYS A 21 -4.20 -5.58 5.94
C CYS A 21 -4.23 -4.54 4.89
N LEU A 22 -3.05 -4.03 4.59
CA LEU A 22 -2.91 -3.63 3.22
C LEU A 22 -1.46 -3.64 2.82
N ALA A 23 -1.31 -3.95 1.55
CA ALA A 23 -0.48 -3.21 0.64
C ALA A 23 -0.68 -3.84 -0.74
N LEU A 24 -0.71 -2.99 -1.76
CA LEU A 24 -0.80 -3.34 -3.17
C LEU A 24 0.37 -2.62 -3.85
N PHE A 25 1.58 -3.20 -3.79
CA PHE A 25 2.81 -2.48 -4.11
C PHE A 25 3.10 -2.44 -5.61
N ILE A 26 3.78 -1.40 -6.05
CA ILE A 26 4.39 -1.26 -7.38
C ILE A 26 5.83 -0.73 -7.21
N VAL A 27 6.83 -1.42 -7.77
CA VAL A 27 8.27 -1.06 -7.70
C VAL A 27 8.73 -0.35 -8.99
N LEU A 28 9.84 0.39 -8.96
CA LEU A 28 10.56 0.91 -10.13
C LEU A 28 12.09 0.84 -9.92
N GLY A 29 12.84 0.73 -11.02
CA GLY A 29 14.28 0.96 -11.08
C GLY A 29 14.68 1.71 -12.37
N GLY A 30 15.73 2.55 -12.29
CA GLY A 30 16.44 3.08 -13.46
C GLY A 30 16.88 4.56 -13.42
N ILE A 31 18.13 4.78 -12.99
CA ILE A 31 19.15 5.83 -13.31
C ILE A 31 18.68 7.27 -13.63
N PHE A 32 19.11 8.21 -12.79
CA PHE A 32 19.02 9.66 -13.01
C PHE A 32 20.04 10.14 -14.05
N SER A 33 19.57 10.93 -15.03
CA SER A 33 20.39 11.88 -15.78
C SER A 33 19.77 13.26 -15.64
N SER A 34 20.59 14.26 -15.33
CA SER A 34 20.15 15.63 -15.08
C SER A 34 19.68 16.30 -16.38
N LEU A 35 18.38 16.57 -16.48
CA LEU A 35 17.79 17.44 -17.50
C LEU A 35 16.96 18.52 -16.79
N ALA A 36 17.09 19.73 -17.31
CA ALA A 36 16.52 20.95 -16.77
C ALA A 36 15.01 20.83 -16.52
N LEU A 37 14.57 21.42 -15.42
CA LEU A 37 13.16 21.58 -15.03
C LEU A 37 12.51 22.61 -15.96
N ASP A 38 12.04 22.15 -17.12
CA ASP A 38 10.94 22.82 -17.81
C ASP A 38 9.66 22.63 -16.98
N GLU A 39 8.85 23.69 -16.85
CA GLU A 39 7.56 23.67 -16.18
C GLU A 39 6.75 22.43 -16.57
N LEU A 40 6.50 21.55 -15.60
CA LEU A 40 5.62 20.38 -15.77
C LEU A 40 4.19 20.87 -16.03
N LYS A 41 3.86 21.11 -17.30
CA LYS A 41 2.46 21.25 -17.73
C LYS A 41 1.77 19.90 -17.48
N PRO A 42 0.58 19.87 -16.85
CA PRO A 42 -0.13 18.63 -16.62
C PRO A 42 -0.41 17.95 -17.96
N VAL A 43 0.29 16.84 -18.22
CA VAL A 43 0.04 15.99 -19.38
C VAL A 43 -1.31 15.34 -19.17
N LYS A 44 -2.30 15.65 -20.01
CA LYS A 44 -3.55 14.89 -20.07
C LYS A 44 -3.21 13.42 -20.36
N PRO A 45 -3.64 12.46 -19.53
CA PRO A 45 -3.37 11.05 -19.77
C PRO A 45 -3.91 10.64 -21.15
N THR A 46 -3.03 10.34 -22.10
CA THR A 46 -3.39 9.69 -23.36
C THR A 46 -3.80 8.25 -23.04
N GLY A 47 -4.92 7.80 -23.61
CA GLY A 47 -5.64 6.58 -23.22
C GLY A 47 -4.76 5.34 -22.99
N GLY A 48 -5.09 4.61 -21.94
CA GLY A 48 -4.65 3.23 -21.68
C GLY A 48 -5.85 2.41 -21.21
N GLU A 49 -5.86 1.13 -21.53
CA GLU A 49 -6.94 0.22 -21.11
C GLU A 49 -6.84 -0.11 -19.62
N TRP A 50 -7.99 -0.30 -18.97
CA TRP A 50 -8.05 -0.79 -17.59
C TRP A 50 -7.71 -2.28 -17.58
N ARG A 51 -6.64 -2.63 -16.87
CA ARG A 51 -6.23 -4.01 -16.57
C ARG A 51 -6.64 -4.36 -15.15
N SER A 52 -7.33 -5.49 -14.97
CA SER A 52 -7.50 -6.07 -13.63
C SER A 52 -6.14 -6.54 -13.12
N LEU A 53 -5.82 -6.22 -11.87
CA LEU A 53 -4.65 -6.82 -11.22
C LEU A 53 -5.03 -8.04 -10.35
N LEU A 54 -6.32 -8.37 -10.22
CA LEU A 54 -6.77 -9.54 -9.50
C LEU A 54 -7.19 -10.64 -10.49
N ASP A 55 -6.68 -11.84 -10.24
CA ASP A 55 -7.17 -13.12 -10.74
C ASP A 55 -7.44 -14.04 -9.54
N THR A 56 -7.98 -15.24 -9.75
CA THR A 56 -8.37 -16.18 -8.68
C THR A 56 -7.19 -16.72 -7.86
N ASN A 57 -5.96 -16.59 -8.36
CA ASN A 57 -4.75 -17.19 -7.80
C ASN A 57 -3.75 -16.15 -7.26
N LEU A 58 -4.08 -14.85 -7.33
CA LEU A 58 -3.15 -13.75 -7.07
C LEU A 58 -1.85 -13.90 -7.90
N SER A 59 -1.93 -14.36 -9.15
CA SER A 59 -0.73 -14.75 -9.92
C SER A 59 0.23 -13.58 -10.17
N ALA A 60 -0.32 -12.36 -10.28
CA ALA A 60 0.45 -11.13 -10.43
C ALA A 60 1.13 -10.64 -9.12
N TRP A 61 0.96 -11.35 -8.00
CA TRP A 61 1.36 -10.89 -6.68
C TRP A 61 2.36 -11.80 -5.98
N GLU A 62 3.16 -11.18 -5.13
CA GLU A 62 3.98 -11.79 -4.09
C GLU A 62 3.34 -11.54 -2.74
N ILE A 63 3.12 -12.60 -1.95
CA ILE A 63 2.59 -12.49 -0.59
C ILE A 63 3.78 -12.47 0.38
N TRP A 64 3.87 -11.42 1.20
CA TRP A 64 4.85 -11.34 2.28
C TRP A 64 4.15 -11.28 3.63
N MET A 65 4.57 -12.19 4.53
CA MET A 65 4.07 -12.23 5.89
C MET A 65 5.11 -11.69 6.87
N GLY A 66 4.68 -10.73 7.72
CA GLY A 66 5.49 -10.11 8.74
C GLY A 66 5.71 -11.02 9.96
N VAL A 67 5.90 -10.42 11.13
CA VAL A 67 6.05 -11.15 12.39
C VAL A 67 4.66 -11.34 13.02
N PRO A 68 4.20 -12.57 13.28
CA PRO A 68 2.96 -12.80 14.01
C PRO A 68 2.99 -12.20 15.41
N HIS A 69 1.83 -11.73 15.86
CA HIS A 69 1.65 -11.42 17.28
C HIS A 69 1.67 -12.71 18.11
N GLU A 70 2.09 -12.64 19.37
CA GLU A 70 2.16 -13.81 20.27
C GLU A 70 0.80 -14.49 20.51
N SER A 71 -0.29 -13.75 20.37
CA SER A 71 -1.64 -14.29 20.48
C SER A 71 -2.07 -15.17 19.30
N ILE A 72 -1.29 -15.24 18.22
CA ILE A 72 -1.66 -16.00 17.02
C ILE A 72 -1.33 -17.49 17.19
N THR A 73 -2.39 -18.30 17.26
CA THR A 73 -2.35 -19.76 17.35
C THR A 73 -2.43 -20.43 15.97
N GLY A 74 -2.21 -21.74 15.90
CA GLY A 74 -2.36 -22.51 14.65
C GLY A 74 -1.29 -22.23 13.59
N LEU A 75 -0.09 -21.80 14.01
CA LEU A 75 1.07 -21.62 13.14
C LEU A 75 2.00 -22.83 13.24
N PRO A 76 2.84 -23.10 12.21
CA PRO A 76 3.85 -24.14 12.28
C PRO A 76 4.73 -24.05 13.54
N ASP A 77 5.14 -25.19 14.06
CA ASP A 77 5.99 -25.25 15.25
C ASP A 77 7.28 -24.45 15.07
N GLY A 78 7.68 -23.72 16.11
CA GLY A 78 8.86 -22.86 16.07
C GLY A 78 8.69 -21.54 15.31
N THR A 79 7.50 -21.22 14.78
CA THR A 79 7.25 -19.92 14.13
C THR A 79 7.56 -18.76 15.10
N PRO A 80 8.51 -17.86 14.76
CA PRO A 80 8.83 -16.71 15.61
C PRO A 80 7.62 -15.79 15.76
N ARG A 81 7.43 -15.26 16.97
CA ARG A 81 6.35 -14.32 17.30
C ARG A 81 6.90 -13.12 18.07
N SER A 82 6.12 -12.06 18.18
CA SER A 82 6.45 -10.91 19.03
C SER A 82 5.22 -10.31 19.70
N SER A 83 5.42 -9.62 20.82
CA SER A 83 4.35 -8.93 21.56
C SER A 83 3.78 -7.70 20.84
N ASN A 84 4.40 -7.25 19.74
CA ASN A 84 3.94 -6.10 18.98
C ASN A 84 3.67 -6.39 17.50
N GLY A 85 4.13 -7.52 16.95
CA GLY A 85 4.03 -7.90 15.54
C GLY A 85 5.01 -7.20 14.58
N ARG A 86 5.92 -6.34 15.08
CA ARG A 86 6.80 -5.43 14.31
C ARG A 86 8.29 -5.79 14.39
N THR A 87 8.66 -6.63 15.36
CA THR A 87 10.06 -6.92 15.70
C THR A 87 10.31 -8.42 15.72
N GLY A 88 11.52 -8.85 15.37
CA GLY A 88 11.89 -10.26 15.27
C GLY A 88 12.00 -10.74 13.83
N THR A 89 11.85 -12.04 13.64
CA THR A 89 12.00 -12.72 12.34
C THR A 89 10.63 -12.84 11.66
N PRO A 90 10.43 -12.25 10.47
CA PRO A 90 9.18 -12.36 9.75
C PRO A 90 9.01 -13.78 9.18
N MET A 91 7.76 -14.19 8.96
CA MET A 91 7.46 -15.45 8.28
C MET A 91 7.97 -15.46 6.84
N GLY A 92 7.93 -14.30 6.16
CA GLY A 92 8.60 -14.09 4.88
C GLY A 92 7.75 -14.36 3.64
N LEU A 93 8.42 -14.50 2.50
CA LEU A 93 7.81 -14.59 1.17
C LEU A 93 7.10 -15.93 0.98
N GLY A 94 5.84 -15.89 0.55
CA GLY A 94 5.02 -17.09 0.27
C GLY A 94 4.54 -17.85 1.50
N ASN A 95 4.90 -17.41 2.71
CA ASN A 95 4.63 -18.14 3.95
C ASN A 95 3.36 -17.64 4.65
N ASP A 96 2.20 -17.83 4.01
CA ASP A 96 0.87 -17.47 4.54
C ASP A 96 0.01 -18.73 4.85
N PRO A 97 0.35 -19.50 5.91
CA PRO A 97 -0.35 -20.75 6.23
C PRO A 97 -1.81 -20.52 6.69
N LYS A 98 -2.18 -19.28 7.00
CA LYS A 98 -3.53 -18.94 7.46
C LYS A 98 -4.36 -18.21 6.42
N GLN A 99 -3.86 -18.12 5.19
CA GLN A 99 -4.55 -17.47 4.08
C GLN A 99 -5.04 -16.07 4.45
N VAL A 100 -4.18 -15.31 5.14
CA VAL A 100 -4.43 -13.92 5.47
C VAL A 100 -4.79 -13.16 4.21
N PHE A 101 -4.12 -13.45 3.09
CA PHE A 101 -4.47 -12.95 1.76
C PHE A 101 -5.07 -14.08 0.91
N SER A 102 -6.32 -13.90 0.48
CA SER A 102 -7.02 -14.86 -0.37
C SER A 102 -7.98 -14.16 -1.33
N ILE A 103 -8.40 -14.86 -2.39
CA ILE A 103 -9.46 -14.38 -3.28
C ILE A 103 -10.78 -15.04 -2.89
N ARG A 104 -11.84 -14.25 -2.86
CA ARG A 104 -13.23 -14.74 -2.75
C ARG A 104 -14.01 -14.29 -3.98
N MET A 105 -14.92 -15.15 -4.44
CA MET A 105 -15.86 -14.75 -5.47
C MET A 105 -17.07 -14.08 -4.81
N VAL A 106 -17.36 -12.83 -5.15
CA VAL A 106 -18.55 -12.11 -4.70
C VAL A 106 -19.32 -11.68 -5.93
N SER A 107 -20.54 -12.15 -6.08
CA SER A 107 -21.38 -11.88 -7.27
C SER A 107 -20.68 -12.21 -8.60
N GLY A 108 -19.83 -13.25 -8.61
CA GLY A 108 -19.08 -13.66 -9.80
C GLY A 108 -17.80 -12.86 -10.08
N GLU A 109 -17.42 -11.90 -9.23
CA GLU A 109 -16.19 -11.12 -9.37
C GLU A 109 -15.14 -11.55 -8.31
N PRO A 110 -13.83 -11.57 -8.67
CA PRO A 110 -12.76 -11.84 -7.72
C PRO A 110 -12.54 -10.64 -6.79
N VAL A 111 -12.59 -10.90 -5.48
CA VAL A 111 -12.43 -9.92 -4.41
C VAL A 111 -11.24 -10.34 -3.57
N LEU A 112 -10.28 -9.43 -3.38
CA LEU A 112 -9.20 -9.66 -2.42
C LEU A 112 -9.78 -9.63 -1.01
N HIS A 113 -9.82 -10.78 -0.35
CA HIS A 113 -10.20 -10.90 1.03
C HIS A 113 -8.97 -10.94 1.90
N VAL A 114 -8.95 -10.08 2.91
CA VAL A 114 -7.83 -9.99 3.82
C VAL A 114 -8.26 -10.09 5.27
N THR A 115 -7.86 -11.15 5.96
CA THR A 115 -8.36 -11.44 7.32
C THR A 115 -7.82 -10.48 8.36
N GLY A 116 -6.59 -10.03 8.11
CA GLY A 116 -5.83 -9.24 9.03
C GLY A 116 -5.34 -9.92 10.26
N GLU A 117 -5.26 -11.23 10.29
CA GLU A 117 -4.84 -11.88 11.52
C GLU A 117 -3.34 -11.67 11.80
N ILE A 118 -2.52 -11.58 10.75
CA ILE A 118 -1.08 -11.29 10.81
C ILE A 118 -0.80 -10.11 9.89
N TRP A 119 0.10 -9.20 10.28
CA TRP A 119 0.52 -8.14 9.36
C TRP A 119 1.32 -8.72 8.19
N GLY A 120 1.02 -8.23 7.00
CA GLY A 120 1.63 -8.64 5.74
C GLY A 120 1.22 -7.68 4.63
N GLY A 121 1.59 -8.04 3.40
CA GLY A 121 1.14 -7.31 2.21
C GLY A 121 1.35 -8.11 0.94
N ILE A 122 0.67 -7.69 -0.13
CA ILE A 122 0.83 -8.29 -1.46
C ILE A 122 1.48 -7.30 -2.44
N THR A 123 2.64 -7.64 -2.98
CA THR A 123 3.40 -6.79 -3.91
C THR A 123 3.21 -7.25 -5.34
N THR A 124 2.99 -6.35 -6.31
CA THR A 124 3.01 -6.79 -7.71
C THR A 124 4.38 -7.34 -8.05
N ARG A 125 4.39 -8.41 -8.84
CA ARG A 125 5.62 -8.92 -9.48
C ARG A 125 6.14 -7.94 -10.52
N GLU A 126 5.22 -7.30 -11.24
CA GLU A 126 5.52 -6.25 -12.20
C GLU A 126 5.83 -4.92 -11.51
N SER A 127 6.54 -4.07 -12.24
CA SER A 127 6.86 -2.70 -11.86
C SER A 127 6.11 -1.75 -12.79
N PHE A 128 5.54 -0.67 -12.24
CA PHE A 128 4.78 0.31 -13.01
C PHE A 128 5.24 1.71 -12.67
N THR A 129 5.18 2.54 -13.69
CA THR A 129 5.29 3.99 -13.59
C THR A 129 4.00 4.63 -14.08
N ASN A 130 3.85 5.95 -13.96
CA ASN A 130 2.79 6.77 -14.56
C ASN A 130 1.46 6.03 -14.75
N TYR A 131 0.76 5.75 -13.66
CA TYR A 131 -0.45 4.92 -13.67
C TYR A 131 -1.63 5.63 -13.01
N HIS A 132 -2.84 5.17 -13.37
CA HIS A 132 -4.03 5.41 -12.58
C HIS A 132 -4.46 4.11 -11.92
N ILE A 133 -4.73 4.18 -10.62
CA ILE A 133 -5.23 3.05 -9.84
C ILE A 133 -6.62 3.37 -9.30
N ARG A 134 -7.52 2.39 -9.39
CA ARG A 134 -8.83 2.43 -8.74
C ARG A 134 -8.99 1.18 -7.89
N VAL A 135 -9.33 1.38 -6.62
CA VAL A 135 -9.63 0.31 -5.67
C VAL A 135 -10.98 0.59 -5.04
N ASP A 136 -11.87 -0.40 -5.03
CA ASP A 136 -13.09 -0.38 -4.24
C ASP A 136 -12.83 -1.13 -2.93
N VAL A 137 -13.18 -0.56 -1.78
CA VAL A 137 -12.85 -1.14 -0.47
C VAL A 137 -14.07 -1.27 0.42
N ARG A 138 -14.09 -2.33 1.24
CA ARG A 138 -15.08 -2.50 2.31
C ARG A 138 -14.47 -3.13 3.55
N TRP A 139 -15.01 -2.75 4.70
CA TRP A 139 -14.63 -3.30 5.98
C TRP A 139 -15.33 -4.63 6.28
N GLY A 140 -14.60 -5.54 6.91
CA GLY A 140 -15.11 -6.65 7.67
C GLY A 140 -15.13 -6.34 9.16
N ASP A 141 -15.58 -7.30 9.96
CA ASP A 141 -15.90 -7.07 11.38
C ASP A 141 -14.79 -7.51 12.34
N GLN A 142 -13.90 -8.41 11.91
CA GLN A 142 -12.88 -8.99 12.76
C GLN A 142 -11.74 -8.02 13.04
N LYS A 143 -11.24 -8.02 14.29
CA LYS A 143 -10.04 -7.29 14.73
C LYS A 143 -9.15 -8.24 15.52
N TRP A 144 -7.84 -7.94 15.53
CA TRP A 144 -6.82 -8.81 16.11
C TRP A 144 -5.80 -8.01 16.93
N GLU A 145 -5.22 -8.63 17.95
CA GLU A 145 -4.17 -8.01 18.78
C GLU A 145 -2.90 -7.66 17.99
N PRO A 146 -2.19 -6.54 18.28
CA PRO A 146 -2.49 -5.52 19.31
C PRO A 146 -3.51 -4.41 18.95
N ARG A 147 -4.42 -4.62 17.97
CA ARG A 147 -5.34 -3.56 17.48
C ARG A 147 -6.82 -3.77 17.85
N LEU A 148 -7.15 -4.57 18.87
CA LEU A 148 -8.56 -4.83 19.24
C LEU A 148 -9.36 -3.54 19.50
N ASN A 149 -8.74 -2.55 20.16
CA ASN A 149 -9.38 -1.29 20.55
C ASN A 149 -9.07 -0.11 19.62
N LEU A 150 -8.32 -0.33 18.52
CA LEU A 150 -7.92 0.72 17.57
C LEU A 150 -8.77 0.68 16.31
N VAL A 151 -8.94 1.81 15.62
CA VAL A 151 -9.66 1.85 14.33
C VAL A 151 -9.09 0.86 13.30
N ARG A 152 -9.96 0.37 12.41
CA ARG A 152 -9.58 -0.55 11.32
C ARG A 152 -8.60 0.16 10.38
N ASN A 153 -7.49 -0.49 10.10
CA ASN A 153 -6.37 0.10 9.37
C ASN A 153 -5.90 -0.81 8.23
N SER A 154 -5.59 -0.13 7.15
CA SER A 154 -5.14 -0.58 5.86
C SER A 154 -4.44 0.62 5.18
N GLY A 155 -3.66 0.44 4.13
CA GLY A 155 -3.18 1.50 3.25
C GLY A 155 -2.65 1.05 1.89
N LEU A 156 -3.01 1.74 0.82
CA LEU A 156 -2.52 1.45 -0.53
C LEU A 156 -1.07 1.92 -0.61
N LEU A 157 -0.11 0.97 -0.61
CA LEU A 157 1.31 1.27 -0.70
C LEU A 157 1.75 1.38 -2.16
N TYR A 158 2.50 2.42 -2.49
CA TYR A 158 2.93 2.68 -3.85
C TYR A 158 4.34 3.28 -3.91
N HIS A 159 4.95 3.20 -5.11
CA HIS A 159 6.37 3.56 -5.33
C HIS A 159 7.32 2.89 -4.34
N CYS A 160 7.18 1.57 -4.27
CA CYS A 160 7.84 0.77 -3.28
C CYS A 160 9.23 0.34 -3.73
N THR A 161 10.20 0.29 -2.83
CA THR A 161 11.59 -0.03 -3.17
C THR A 161 12.25 -0.90 -2.10
N GLY A 162 13.27 -1.64 -2.53
CA GLY A 162 14.06 -2.48 -1.65
C GLY A 162 13.39 -3.79 -1.21
N PRO A 163 14.00 -4.48 -0.23
CA PRO A 163 13.53 -5.78 0.24
C PRO A 163 12.23 -5.64 1.04
N HIS A 164 11.47 -6.73 1.10
CA HIS A 164 10.35 -6.83 2.03
C HIS A 164 10.82 -6.68 3.48
N GLY A 165 9.91 -6.25 4.35
CA GLY A 165 10.20 -6.06 5.76
C GLY A 165 11.17 -4.93 6.11
N SER A 166 11.43 -4.02 5.16
CA SER A 166 12.20 -2.80 5.41
C SER A 166 11.55 -1.89 6.46
N PHE A 167 10.21 -1.88 6.56
CA PHE A 167 9.45 -1.18 7.60
C PHE A 167 8.70 -2.20 8.46
N TRP A 168 8.96 -2.17 9.78
CA TRP A 168 8.36 -3.07 10.79
C TRP A 168 8.39 -4.56 10.44
N LYS A 169 9.43 -5.03 9.74
CA LYS A 169 9.56 -6.42 9.26
C LYS A 169 8.39 -6.89 8.38
N THR A 170 7.54 -5.96 7.93
CA THR A 170 6.34 -6.23 7.15
C THR A 170 6.44 -5.62 5.76
N TRP A 171 6.49 -4.29 5.66
CA TRP A 171 6.37 -3.63 4.36
C TRP A 171 7.73 -3.26 3.76
N LYS A 172 7.78 -3.10 2.43
CA LYS A 172 8.90 -2.44 1.74
C LYS A 172 8.96 -0.95 2.11
N ARG A 173 9.99 -0.24 1.66
CA ARG A 173 10.03 1.23 1.74
C ARG A 173 9.04 1.78 0.71
N CYS A 174 8.04 2.56 1.10
CA CYS A 174 6.93 2.98 0.23
C CYS A 174 6.36 4.34 0.62
N LEU A 175 5.59 4.93 -0.30
CA LEU A 175 4.52 5.86 0.04
C LEU A 175 3.26 5.06 0.35
N GLU A 176 2.40 5.58 1.20
CA GLU A 176 1.14 4.94 1.58
C GLU A 176 0.00 5.95 1.47
N PHE A 177 -1.07 5.54 0.79
CA PHE A 177 -2.37 6.18 0.83
C PHE A 177 -3.16 5.46 1.91
N GLU A 178 -3.40 6.12 3.04
CA GLU A 178 -4.04 5.51 4.19
C GLU A 178 -5.47 5.08 3.83
N ILE A 179 -5.82 3.86 4.19
CA ILE A 179 -7.18 3.31 4.11
C ILE A 179 -7.49 2.94 5.55
N GLN A 180 -7.73 3.93 6.41
CA GLN A 180 -8.06 3.73 7.81
C GLN A 180 -9.33 4.52 8.14
N GLU A 181 -10.11 4.02 9.10
CA GLU A 181 -11.27 4.79 9.56
C GLU A 181 -10.80 6.12 10.17
N LYS A 182 -11.39 7.23 9.70
CA LYS A 182 -11.20 8.64 10.15
C LYS A 182 -10.04 9.42 9.51
N ASP A 183 -9.18 8.77 8.74
CA ASP A 183 -8.00 9.36 8.06
C ASP A 183 -7.76 8.72 6.68
N PHE A 184 -8.85 8.33 6.02
CA PHE A 184 -8.82 7.75 4.68
C PHE A 184 -8.28 8.77 3.66
N GLY A 185 -7.19 8.42 2.99
CA GLY A 185 -6.52 9.24 1.98
C GLY A 185 -5.36 10.08 2.50
N ASP A 186 -4.98 9.93 3.76
CA ASP A 186 -3.77 10.55 4.28
C ASP A 186 -2.50 9.93 3.67
N LEU A 187 -1.49 10.77 3.41
CA LEU A 187 -0.22 10.34 2.85
C LEU A 187 0.76 9.94 3.96
N TYR A 188 1.30 8.72 3.91
CA TYR A 188 2.34 8.24 4.82
C TYR A 188 3.64 7.89 4.09
N PHE A 189 4.75 8.03 4.83
CA PHE A 189 6.11 7.79 4.34
C PHE A 189 6.78 6.65 5.11
N LEU A 190 6.77 5.45 4.51
CA LEU A 190 7.27 4.24 5.14
C LEU A 190 8.72 3.97 4.79
N GLY A 191 9.53 3.65 5.81
CA GLY A 191 10.92 3.23 5.63
C GLY A 191 11.83 4.32 5.05
N GLY A 192 11.63 5.59 5.43
CA GLY A 192 12.50 6.70 5.01
C GLY A 192 12.26 7.18 3.59
N THR A 193 11.05 7.01 3.05
CA THR A 193 10.64 7.61 1.77
C THR A 193 10.40 9.11 1.92
N ARG A 194 10.42 9.79 0.76
CA ARG A 194 10.14 11.22 0.61
C ARG A 194 9.40 11.44 -0.70
N ALA A 195 8.64 12.51 -0.79
CA ALA A 195 7.98 12.94 -2.01
C ALA A 195 7.81 14.45 -2.03
N ASP A 196 7.87 15.03 -3.22
CA ASP A 196 7.46 16.41 -3.45
C ASP A 196 5.96 16.42 -3.71
N VAL A 197 5.23 17.26 -2.97
CA VAL A 197 3.77 17.34 -3.02
C VAL A 197 3.36 18.79 -3.09
N THR A 198 2.50 19.11 -4.05
CA THR A 198 1.82 20.42 -4.09
C THR A 198 0.79 20.46 -2.96
N ALA A 199 1.01 21.34 -2.00
CA ALA A 199 0.21 21.40 -0.79
C ALA A 199 -0.04 22.84 -0.35
N LYS A 200 -1.08 23.01 0.46
CA LYS A 200 -1.30 24.23 1.23
C LYS A 200 -1.46 23.91 2.71
N ARG A 201 -1.27 24.93 3.53
CA ARG A 201 -1.43 24.85 4.98
C ARG A 201 -2.42 25.91 5.47
N PRO A 202 -3.73 25.68 5.32
CA PRO A 202 -4.74 26.65 5.76
C PRO A 202 -4.81 26.76 7.29
N ALA A 203 -4.29 25.77 8.03
CA ALA A 203 -4.20 25.78 9.50
C ALA A 203 -3.00 24.92 9.98
N LYS A 204 -3.13 24.14 11.06
CA LYS A 204 -2.01 23.29 11.54
C LYS A 204 -1.74 22.06 10.67
N VAL A 205 -2.65 21.71 9.75
CA VAL A 205 -2.63 20.50 8.92
C VAL A 205 -2.30 20.87 7.47
N TRP A 206 -1.48 20.05 6.81
CA TRP A 206 -1.23 20.15 5.39
C TRP A 206 -2.36 19.47 4.61
N THR A 207 -2.75 20.04 3.48
CA THR A 207 -3.76 19.46 2.59
C THR A 207 -3.23 19.49 1.18
N PHE A 208 -3.43 18.40 0.44
CA PHE A 208 -3.09 18.36 -0.98
C PHE A 208 -3.87 19.44 -1.71
N ASP A 209 -3.18 20.23 -2.53
CA ASP A 209 -3.79 21.24 -3.40
C ASP A 209 -2.97 21.31 -4.69
N PRO A 210 -3.55 21.00 -5.85
CA PRO A 210 -2.82 21.05 -7.12
C PRO A 210 -2.37 22.47 -7.49
N ALA A 211 -2.95 23.52 -6.89
CA ALA A 211 -2.52 24.90 -7.04
C ALA A 211 -1.65 25.39 -5.85
N GLY A 212 -1.31 24.50 -4.91
CA GLY A 212 -0.46 24.79 -3.75
C GLY A 212 1.02 24.90 -4.08
N GLU A 213 1.83 25.19 -3.05
CA GLU A 213 3.29 25.21 -3.17
C GLU A 213 3.84 23.80 -3.24
N LEU A 214 4.81 23.56 -4.14
CA LEU A 214 5.53 22.30 -4.21
C LEU A 214 6.52 22.22 -3.05
N MET A 215 6.38 21.20 -2.20
CA MET A 215 7.27 21.01 -1.05
C MET A 215 7.64 19.55 -0.84
N THR A 216 8.82 19.31 -0.27
CA THR A 216 9.26 17.96 0.09
C THR A 216 8.75 17.52 1.47
N PHE A 217 8.10 16.36 1.50
CA PHE A 217 7.68 15.67 2.72
C PHE A 217 8.41 14.33 2.87
N GLY A 218 8.44 13.79 4.08
CA GLY A 218 9.10 12.51 4.37
C GLY A 218 8.75 11.92 5.72
N THR A 219 9.37 10.79 6.06
CA THR A 219 9.17 10.12 7.36
C THR A 219 9.36 11.10 8.52
N GLY A 220 8.36 11.15 9.42
CA GLY A 220 8.35 12.05 10.59
C GLY A 220 7.73 13.43 10.35
N SER A 221 7.40 13.77 9.10
CA SER A 221 6.63 15.00 8.80
C SER A 221 5.13 14.77 8.91
N THR A 222 4.38 15.82 9.26
CA THR A 222 2.92 15.86 9.05
C THR A 222 2.67 16.02 7.55
N ALA A 223 2.36 14.94 6.85
CA ALA A 223 2.10 14.97 5.42
C ALA A 223 0.75 15.62 5.09
N PRO A 224 0.52 16.00 3.82
CA PRO A 224 -0.79 16.41 3.35
C PRO A 224 -1.80 15.26 3.47
N GLY A 225 -2.95 15.56 4.08
CA GLY A 225 -4.07 14.61 4.21
C GLY A 225 -5.11 14.76 3.11
N GLY A 226 -5.85 13.68 2.87
CA GLY A 226 -7.05 13.69 2.03
C GLY A 226 -8.20 14.27 2.84
N GLY A 227 -8.33 15.61 2.86
CA GLY A 227 -9.35 16.41 3.56
C GLY A 227 -10.47 15.64 4.27
N ARG A 228 -10.50 15.74 5.61
CA ARG A 228 -11.52 15.19 6.50
C ARG A 228 -12.93 15.68 6.20
#